data_AF-A0A2V7HH29-F1
#
_entry.id   AF-A0A2V7HH29-F1
#
_cell.length_a   1.000
_cell.length_b   1.000
_cell.length_c   1.000
_cell.angle_alpha   90.00
_cell.angle_beta   90.00
_cell.angle_gamma   90.00
#
_symmetry.space_group_name_H-M   'P 1'
#
loop_
_entity.id
_entity.type
_entity.pdbx_description
1 polymer ?
#
loop_
_entity_poly.entity_id
_entity_poly.type
_entity_poly.pdbx_seq_one_letter_code
_entity_poly.pdbx_strand_id
1 'polypeptide(L)'
;YLQQLDMESNGKRVDLEGRAVDYQTGPIVWGQPGTNGQHAFYQLIHQGTKLIPCDFIGFLRPLDEVGEHHPLLVANLFAQTEALAFGKTAEEVAAEGVPALQVPHRTFPGNRPSSTILAERLTPAVLGALIALYEHKVFVQGTIWRINSFDQWGVELGKALANRITPELTAPAEPRPTHDSSTNALIRRFRRSGS
;
A
#
# COMPACT_ATOMS: atom_id res chain seq x y z
N TYR A 1 2.92 -9.22 -0.10
CA TYR A 1 2.41 -9.96 -1.26
C TYR A 1 1.79 -9.02 -2.29
N LEU A 2 0.58 -8.46 -2.05
CA LEU A 2 -0.10 -7.63 -3.05
C LEU A 2 0.68 -6.40 -3.52
N GLN A 3 1.56 -5.84 -2.69
CA GLN A 3 2.46 -4.76 -3.11
C GLN A 3 3.33 -5.16 -4.30
N GLN A 4 3.93 -6.34 -4.26
CA GLN A 4 4.73 -6.83 -5.37
C GLN A 4 3.83 -7.13 -6.57
N LEU A 5 2.75 -7.88 -6.36
CA LEU A 5 1.83 -8.29 -7.43
C LEU A 5 1.32 -7.09 -8.24
N ASP A 6 0.84 -6.03 -7.59
CA ASP A 6 0.24 -4.88 -8.30
C ASP A 6 1.32 -3.91 -8.81
N MET A 7 2.24 -3.50 -7.92
CA MET A 7 3.19 -2.42 -8.24
C MET A 7 4.29 -2.86 -9.21
N GLU A 8 4.80 -4.09 -9.12
CA GLU A 8 5.82 -4.61 -10.03
C GLU A 8 5.21 -4.92 -11.42
N SER A 9 3.97 -5.41 -11.45
CA SER A 9 3.25 -5.69 -12.69
C SER A 9 2.85 -4.40 -13.42
N ASN A 10 2.13 -3.51 -12.76
CA ASN A 10 1.46 -2.37 -13.41
C ASN A 10 2.16 -1.02 -13.22
N GLY A 11 3.28 -0.96 -12.49
CA GLY A 11 4.11 0.24 -12.33
C GLY A 11 4.91 0.60 -13.58
N LYS A 12 4.22 0.83 -14.71
CA LYS A 12 4.82 1.01 -16.04
C LYS A 12 4.51 2.39 -16.61
N ARG A 13 5.45 2.94 -17.38
CA ARG A 13 5.33 4.25 -18.05
C ARG A 13 5.30 4.17 -19.58
N VAL A 14 5.35 2.95 -20.13
CA VAL A 14 5.38 2.66 -21.57
C VAL A 14 4.34 1.60 -21.87
N ASP A 15 3.56 1.80 -22.93
CA ASP A 15 2.57 0.83 -23.41
C ASP A 15 3.20 -0.31 -24.24
N LEU A 16 2.39 -1.29 -24.63
CA LEU A 16 2.81 -2.46 -25.42
C LEU A 16 3.32 -2.10 -26.82
N GLU A 17 3.02 -0.90 -27.32
CA GLU A 17 3.53 -0.39 -28.59
C GLU A 17 4.84 0.42 -28.43
N GLY A 18 5.38 0.52 -27.21
CA GLY A 18 6.61 1.24 -26.93
C GLY A 18 6.44 2.75 -26.78
N ARG A 19 5.21 3.25 -26.61
CA ARG A 19 4.93 4.68 -26.45
C ARG A 19 4.83 5.05 -24.98
N ALA A 20 5.30 6.24 -24.62
CA ALA A 20 5.10 6.77 -23.28
C ALA A 20 3.62 7.08 -23.04
N VAL A 21 3.09 6.68 -21.89
CA VAL A 21 1.71 6.99 -21.48
C VAL A 21 1.63 8.38 -20.82
N ASP A 22 0.50 9.07 -20.96
CA ASP A 22 0.21 10.39 -20.38
C ASP A 22 -0.80 10.34 -19.22
N TYR A 23 -1.18 9.13 -18.80
CA TYR A 23 -2.07 8.84 -17.67
C TYR A 23 -1.35 8.06 -16.56
N GLN A 24 -1.98 7.96 -15.39
CA GLN A 24 -1.50 7.13 -14.30
C GLN A 24 -1.79 5.65 -14.56
N THR A 25 -0.83 4.78 -14.26
CA THR A 25 -0.94 3.32 -14.32
C THR A 25 -1.06 2.75 -12.89
N GLY A 26 -0.26 1.73 -12.52
CA GLY A 26 -0.37 1.02 -11.25
C GLY A 26 -0.34 1.96 -10.02
N PRO A 27 -1.26 1.79 -9.05
CA PRO A 27 -1.27 2.57 -7.82
C PRO A 27 -0.19 2.10 -6.83
N ILE A 28 0.08 2.92 -5.82
CA ILE A 28 0.87 2.48 -4.66
C ILE A 28 -0.03 1.63 -3.77
N VAL A 29 0.35 0.38 -3.54
CA VAL A 29 -0.35 -0.54 -2.64
C VAL A 29 0.31 -0.57 -1.27
N TRP A 30 -0.48 -0.49 -0.21
CA TRP A 30 0.00 -0.55 1.16
C TRP A 30 -1.14 -0.92 2.12
N GLY A 31 -0.79 -1.42 3.31
CA GLY A 31 -1.76 -1.81 4.32
C GLY A 31 -1.15 -2.62 5.47
N GLN A 32 -1.98 -2.88 6.48
CA GLN A 32 -1.69 -3.73 7.64
C GLN A 32 -2.96 -4.51 8.01
N PRO A 33 -2.85 -5.67 8.69
CA PRO A 33 -4.02 -6.36 9.23
C PRO A 33 -4.84 -5.46 10.16
N GLY A 34 -6.16 -5.62 10.12
CA GLY A 34 -7.05 -5.08 11.15
C GLY A 34 -6.96 -5.91 12.44
N THR A 35 -7.14 -5.32 13.62
CA THR A 35 -7.45 -3.90 13.88
C THR A 35 -6.21 -3.01 14.01
N ASN A 36 -4.98 -3.57 13.92
CA ASN A 36 -3.73 -2.84 14.12
C ASN A 36 -3.61 -1.57 13.27
N GLY A 37 -3.98 -1.64 11.98
CA GLY A 37 -3.97 -0.48 11.09
C GLY A 37 -4.86 0.69 11.55
N GLN A 38 -5.94 0.38 12.28
CA GLN A 38 -6.86 1.38 12.82
C GLN A 38 -6.17 2.29 13.86
N HIS A 39 -5.18 1.75 14.56
CA HIS A 39 -4.39 2.48 15.57
C HIS A 39 -3.09 3.07 15.03
N ALA A 40 -2.86 3.01 13.72
CA ALA A 40 -1.63 3.49 13.09
C ALA A 40 -1.88 4.64 12.10
N PHE A 41 -2.71 4.40 11.07
CA PHE A 41 -2.81 5.32 9.93
C PHE A 41 -4.26 5.64 9.51
N TYR A 42 -5.27 5.05 10.17
CA TYR A 42 -6.67 5.35 9.86
C TYR A 42 -7.06 6.79 10.15
N GLN A 43 -6.33 7.49 11.03
CA GLN A 43 -6.46 8.94 11.19
C GLN A 43 -6.29 9.68 9.85
N LEU A 44 -5.26 9.31 9.09
CA LEU A 44 -5.01 9.89 7.76
C LEU A 44 -6.08 9.43 6.76
N ILE A 45 -6.51 8.18 6.82
CA ILE A 45 -7.55 7.68 5.93
C ILE A 45 -8.87 8.42 6.17
N HIS A 46 -9.27 8.69 7.41
CA HIS A 46 -10.56 9.33 7.76
C HIS A 46 -10.58 10.85 7.63
N GLN A 47 -9.51 11.55 8.03
CA GLN A 47 -9.50 13.01 8.10
C GLN A 47 -8.36 13.65 7.29
N GLY A 48 -7.52 12.85 6.64
CA GLY A 48 -6.46 13.35 5.77
C GLY A 48 -7.00 13.94 4.46
N THR A 49 -6.13 14.66 3.76
CA THR A 49 -6.44 15.38 2.51
C THR A 49 -6.25 14.53 1.25
N LYS A 50 -5.99 13.24 1.40
CA LYS A 50 -5.84 12.28 0.30
C LYS A 50 -7.05 11.37 0.24
N LEU A 51 -7.53 11.12 -0.98
CA LEU A 51 -8.49 10.06 -1.26
C LEU A 51 -7.72 8.74 -1.36
N ILE A 52 -8.05 7.78 -0.51
CA ILE A 52 -7.39 6.47 -0.46
C ILE A 52 -8.49 5.41 -0.52
N PRO A 53 -8.76 4.84 -1.70
CA PRO A 53 -9.67 3.70 -1.82
C PRO A 53 -9.14 2.51 -1.01
N CYS A 54 -10.03 1.86 -0.25
CA CYS A 54 -9.65 0.79 0.68
C CYS A 54 -10.37 -0.52 0.34
N ASP A 55 -9.62 -1.62 0.24
CA ASP A 55 -10.21 -2.96 0.22
C ASP A 55 -10.18 -3.55 1.64
N PHE A 56 -11.36 -3.83 2.21
CA PHE A 56 -11.52 -4.51 3.49
C PHE A 56 -11.79 -5.99 3.24
N ILE A 57 -10.92 -6.86 3.76
CA ILE A 57 -11.04 -8.31 3.60
C ILE A 57 -11.33 -8.92 4.98
N GLY A 58 -12.45 -9.62 5.10
CA GLY A 58 -12.91 -10.22 6.35
C GLY A 58 -13.41 -11.66 6.18
N PHE A 59 -13.46 -12.38 7.30
CA PHE A 59 -13.97 -13.75 7.37
C PHE A 59 -15.10 -13.83 8.40
N LEU A 60 -16.19 -14.53 8.07
CA LEU A 60 -17.38 -14.63 8.94
C LEU A 60 -17.21 -15.63 10.10
N ARG A 61 -16.34 -16.62 9.93
CA ARG A 61 -15.99 -17.61 10.96
C ARG A 61 -14.50 -17.56 11.27
N PRO A 62 -14.13 -17.61 12.57
CA PRO A 62 -12.73 -17.68 12.95
C PRO A 62 -12.15 -19.06 12.64
N LEU A 63 -10.81 -19.15 12.69
CA LEU A 63 -10.15 -20.45 12.73
C LEU A 63 -10.31 -21.11 14.09
N ASP A 64 -10.18 -20.32 15.15
CA ASP A 64 -10.33 -20.73 16.55
C ASP A 64 -11.31 -19.80 17.25
N GLU A 65 -12.27 -20.37 17.97
CA GLU A 65 -13.29 -19.61 18.70
C GLU A 65 -12.78 -19.29 20.11
N VAL A 66 -12.57 -18.01 20.40
CA VAL A 66 -12.07 -17.52 21.69
C VAL A 66 -12.98 -16.41 22.20
N GLY A 67 -13.98 -16.80 22.99
CA GLY A 67 -14.99 -15.89 23.53
C GLY A 67 -15.54 -14.93 22.47
N GLU A 68 -15.64 -13.65 22.81
CA GLU A 68 -16.21 -12.62 21.94
C GLU A 68 -15.18 -11.96 20.98
N HIS A 69 -13.97 -12.52 20.84
CA HIS A 69 -12.90 -11.87 20.09
C HIS A 69 -13.26 -11.70 18.60
N HIS A 70 -13.85 -12.71 17.98
CA HIS A 70 -14.18 -12.66 16.56
C HIS A 70 -15.35 -11.72 16.25
N PRO A 71 -16.47 -11.74 17.00
CA PRO A 71 -17.50 -10.71 16.89
C PRO A 71 -16.95 -9.28 17.02
N LEU A 72 -16.04 -9.02 17.98
CA LEU A 72 -15.42 -7.70 18.13
C LEU A 72 -14.57 -7.30 16.92
N LEU A 73 -13.81 -8.24 16.34
CA LEU A 73 -13.05 -8.01 15.11
C LEU A 73 -13.97 -7.65 13.94
N VAL A 74 -15.03 -8.42 13.74
CA VAL A 74 -16.00 -8.23 12.63
C VAL A 74 -16.77 -6.93 12.81
N ALA A 75 -17.17 -6.57 14.03
CA ALA A 75 -17.80 -5.28 14.33
C ALA A 75 -16.92 -4.11 13.89
N ASN A 76 -15.62 -4.18 14.17
CA ASN A 76 -14.66 -3.16 13.72
C ASN A 76 -14.53 -3.12 12.19
N LEU A 77 -14.54 -4.26 11.50
CA LEU A 77 -14.51 -4.31 10.03
C LEU A 77 -15.71 -3.54 9.43
N PHE A 78 -16.92 -3.84 9.90
CA PHE A 78 -18.15 -3.21 9.39
C PHE A 78 -18.22 -1.72 9.73
N ALA A 79 -17.97 -1.38 11.01
CA ALA A 79 -18.02 0.01 11.47
C ALA A 79 -17.03 0.92 10.72
N GLN A 80 -15.84 0.42 10.38
CA GLN A 80 -14.86 1.21 9.63
C GLN A 80 -15.34 1.53 8.20
N THR A 81 -15.92 0.55 7.51
CA THR A 81 -16.45 0.78 6.14
C THR A 81 -17.63 1.74 6.14
N GLU A 82 -18.50 1.66 7.14
CA GLU A 82 -19.61 2.60 7.35
C GLU A 82 -19.11 4.02 7.66
N ALA A 83 -18.17 4.15 8.61
CA ALA A 83 -17.60 5.44 8.99
C ALA A 83 -16.88 6.13 7.83
N LEU A 84 -16.19 5.38 6.96
CA LEU A 84 -15.56 5.93 5.76
C LEU A 84 -16.59 6.47 4.75
N ALA A 85 -17.70 5.75 4.56
CA ALA A 85 -18.73 6.14 3.62
C ALA A 85 -19.50 7.39 4.09
N PHE A 86 -19.97 7.38 5.34
CA PHE A 86 -20.94 8.38 5.82
C PHE A 86 -20.34 9.48 6.67
N GLY A 87 -19.18 9.23 7.30
CA GLY A 87 -18.54 10.20 8.17
C GLY A 87 -19.44 10.60 9.33
N LYS A 88 -19.34 11.87 9.73
CA LYS A 88 -20.07 12.48 10.84
C LYS A 88 -20.04 14.00 10.67
N THR A 89 -21.23 14.59 10.53
CA THR A 89 -21.43 16.01 10.25
C THR A 89 -21.10 16.90 11.45
N ALA A 90 -20.89 18.20 11.19
CA ALA A 90 -20.61 19.17 12.25
C ALA A 90 -21.80 19.32 13.22
N GLU A 91 -23.02 19.21 12.70
CA GLU A 91 -24.27 19.25 13.45
C GLU A 91 -24.38 18.06 14.41
N GLU A 92 -24.10 16.85 13.92
CA GLU A 92 -24.08 15.63 14.75
C GLU A 92 -23.03 15.74 15.85
N VAL A 93 -21.83 16.24 15.54
CA VAL A 93 -20.76 16.45 16.52
C VAL A 93 -21.15 17.49 17.56
N ALA A 94 -21.74 18.61 17.15
CA ALA A 94 -22.19 19.66 18.07
C ALA A 94 -23.30 19.16 19.00
N ALA A 95 -24.20 18.30 18.51
CA ALA A 95 -25.26 17.68 19.30
C ALA A 95 -24.72 16.76 20.42
N GLU A 96 -23.47 16.28 20.33
CA GLU A 96 -22.82 15.53 21.42
C GLU A 96 -22.39 16.41 22.60
N GLY A 97 -22.60 17.73 22.53
CA GLY A 97 -22.25 18.66 23.60
C GLY A 97 -20.76 18.95 23.71
N VAL A 98 -19.99 18.77 22.63
CA VAL A 98 -18.56 19.09 22.61
C VAL A 98 -18.34 20.61 22.53
N PRO A 99 -17.22 21.15 23.03
CA PRO A 99 -16.90 22.56 22.86
C PRO A 99 -16.89 22.96 21.37
N ALA A 100 -17.44 24.13 21.04
CA ALA A 100 -17.57 24.59 19.65
C ALA A 100 -16.24 24.56 18.87
N LEU A 101 -15.13 24.88 19.54
CA LEU A 101 -13.79 24.82 18.94
C LEU A 101 -13.36 23.40 18.54
N GLN A 102 -13.92 22.35 19.13
CA GLN A 102 -13.61 20.96 18.80
C GLN A 102 -14.45 20.42 17.63
N VAL A 103 -15.57 21.06 17.30
CA VAL A 103 -16.49 20.56 16.26
C VAL A 103 -15.78 20.31 14.93
N PRO A 104 -14.98 21.24 14.38
CA PRO A 104 -14.27 21.00 13.11
C PRO A 104 -13.25 19.86 13.19
N HIS A 105 -12.60 19.68 14.35
CA HIS A 105 -11.60 18.63 14.56
C HIS A 105 -12.21 17.24 14.70
N ARG A 106 -13.48 17.16 15.10
CA ARG A 106 -14.22 15.90 15.31
C ARG A 106 -15.22 15.60 14.20
N THR A 107 -15.32 16.48 13.20
CA THR A 107 -16.11 16.25 11.99
C THR A 107 -15.39 15.25 11.09
N PHE A 108 -16.13 14.28 10.56
CA PHE A 108 -15.63 13.30 9.61
C PHE A 108 -16.30 13.54 8.26
N PRO A 109 -15.54 13.88 7.20
CA PRO A 109 -16.14 14.28 5.93
C PRO A 109 -16.89 13.16 5.20
N GLY A 110 -16.68 11.89 5.57
CA GLY A 110 -17.23 10.75 4.84
C GLY A 110 -16.76 10.74 3.39
N ASN A 111 -17.55 10.12 2.51
CA ASN A 111 -17.30 10.02 1.07
C ASN A 111 -15.91 9.45 0.73
N ARG A 112 -15.49 8.42 1.49
CA ARG A 112 -14.23 7.71 1.29
C ARG A 112 -14.53 6.29 0.82
N PRO A 113 -14.14 5.93 -0.42
CA PRO A 113 -14.60 4.69 -1.03
C PRO A 113 -13.92 3.47 -0.40
N SER A 114 -14.69 2.41 -0.23
CA SER A 114 -14.18 1.09 0.15
C SER A 114 -14.92 -0.04 -0.57
N SER A 115 -14.23 -1.16 -0.75
CA SER A 115 -14.82 -2.45 -1.15
C SER A 115 -14.72 -3.41 0.03
N THR A 116 -15.81 -4.12 0.36
CA THR A 116 -15.79 -5.14 1.41
C THR A 116 -15.88 -6.53 0.79
N ILE A 117 -14.83 -7.32 0.95
CA ILE A 117 -14.73 -8.70 0.49
C ILE A 117 -14.88 -9.63 1.70
N LEU A 118 -15.98 -10.37 1.75
CA LEU A 118 -16.27 -11.33 2.81
C LEU A 118 -16.21 -12.75 2.27
N ALA A 119 -15.52 -13.60 3.01
CA ALA A 119 -15.56 -15.05 2.82
C ALA A 119 -15.99 -15.74 4.11
N GLU A 120 -16.51 -16.97 4.00
CA GLU A 120 -17.09 -17.62 5.18
C GLU A 120 -16.05 -18.03 6.22
N ARG A 121 -14.89 -18.54 5.79
CA ARG A 121 -13.75 -18.90 6.65
C ARG A 121 -12.47 -18.86 5.82
N LEU A 122 -11.34 -18.50 6.43
CA LEU A 122 -10.05 -18.57 5.75
C LEU A 122 -9.59 -20.03 5.61
N THR A 123 -9.87 -20.63 4.46
CA THR A 123 -9.38 -21.96 4.08
C THR A 123 -8.32 -21.84 2.98
N PRO A 124 -7.52 -22.89 2.68
CA PRO A 124 -6.58 -22.86 1.56
C PRO A 124 -7.25 -22.50 0.22
N ALA A 125 -8.46 -23.00 -0.03
CA ALA A 125 -9.22 -22.68 -1.23
C ALA A 125 -9.63 -21.20 -1.29
N VAL A 126 -10.09 -20.64 -0.16
CA VAL A 126 -10.44 -19.20 -0.08
C VAL A 126 -9.21 -18.32 -0.24
N LEU A 127 -8.07 -18.69 0.35
CA LEU A 127 -6.82 -17.97 0.14
C LEU A 127 -6.40 -17.97 -1.34
N GLY A 128 -6.49 -19.12 -2.02
CA GLY A 128 -6.23 -19.22 -3.45
C GLY A 128 -7.18 -18.36 -4.29
N ALA A 129 -8.47 -18.35 -3.96
CA ALA A 129 -9.46 -17.50 -4.62
C ALA A 129 -9.18 -16.00 -4.43
N LEU A 130 -8.77 -15.58 -3.23
CA LEU A 130 -8.38 -14.19 -2.96
C LEU A 130 -7.14 -13.78 -3.75
N ILE A 131 -6.14 -14.65 -3.85
CA ILE A 131 -4.94 -14.38 -4.66
C ILE A 131 -5.34 -14.24 -6.14
N ALA A 132 -6.07 -15.20 -6.69
CA ALA A 132 -6.50 -15.20 -8.09
C ALA A 132 -7.38 -13.98 -8.43
N LEU A 133 -8.24 -13.55 -7.50
CA LEU A 133 -9.02 -12.33 -7.64
C LEU A 133 -8.13 -11.11 -7.89
N TYR A 134 -7.06 -10.95 -7.10
CA TYR A 134 -6.14 -9.83 -7.27
C TYR A 134 -5.24 -9.99 -8.50
N GLU A 135 -4.81 -11.20 -8.85
CA GLU A 135 -4.08 -11.45 -10.10
C GLU A 135 -4.90 -11.01 -11.32
N HIS A 136 -6.19 -11.37 -11.36
CA HIS A 136 -7.08 -10.98 -12.44
C HIS A 136 -7.43 -9.49 -12.41
N LYS A 137 -7.60 -8.87 -11.24
CA LYS A 137 -7.74 -7.41 -11.11
C LYS A 137 -6.55 -6.70 -11.76
N VAL A 138 -5.33 -7.09 -11.41
CA VAL A 138 -4.08 -6.51 -11.92
C VAL A 138 -3.97 -6.71 -13.43
N PHE A 139 -4.28 -7.92 -13.92
CA PHE A 139 -4.32 -8.22 -15.36
C PHE A 139 -5.31 -7.34 -16.13
N VAL A 140 -6.54 -7.19 -15.62
CA VAL A 140 -7.59 -6.37 -16.26
C VAL A 140 -7.16 -4.90 -16.32
N GLN A 141 -6.63 -4.35 -15.23
CA GLN A 141 -6.11 -2.99 -15.21
C GLN A 141 -4.99 -2.78 -16.23
N GLY A 142 -3.99 -3.67 -16.25
CA GLY A 142 -2.88 -3.61 -17.21
C GLY A 142 -3.35 -3.72 -18.66
N THR A 143 -4.35 -4.56 -18.93
CA THR A 143 -4.98 -4.71 -20.25
C THR A 143 -5.68 -3.42 -20.69
N ILE A 144 -6.45 -2.78 -19.80
CA ILE A 144 -7.11 -1.50 -20.08
C ILE A 144 -6.08 -0.42 -20.41
N TRP A 145 -4.98 -0.37 -19.66
CA TRP A 145 -3.88 0.58 -19.89
C TRP A 145 -2.94 0.21 -21.04
N ARG A 146 -3.14 -0.97 -21.65
CA ARG A 146 -2.27 -1.53 -22.71
C ARG A 146 -0.80 -1.59 -22.31
N ILE A 147 -0.51 -1.96 -21.06
CA ILE A 147 0.88 -2.14 -20.58
C ILE A 147 1.23 -3.62 -20.43
N ASN A 148 2.52 -3.94 -20.40
CA ASN A 148 2.96 -5.29 -20.08
C ASN A 148 3.00 -5.52 -18.57
N SER A 149 2.00 -6.22 -18.03
CA SER A 149 1.95 -6.58 -16.60
C SER A 149 2.92 -7.68 -16.18
N PHE A 150 3.67 -8.27 -17.12
CA PHE A 150 4.44 -9.50 -16.89
C PHE A 150 5.96 -9.35 -17.08
N ASP A 151 6.44 -8.12 -17.27
CA ASP A 151 7.88 -7.81 -17.25
C ASP A 151 8.29 -6.96 -16.04
N GLN A 152 9.60 -6.81 -15.82
CA GLN A 152 10.15 -6.04 -14.70
C GLN A 152 11.51 -5.39 -15.02
N TRP A 153 11.68 -4.83 -16.23
CA TRP A 153 12.95 -4.22 -16.66
C TRP A 153 13.51 -3.15 -15.72
N GLY A 154 12.64 -2.48 -14.96
CA GLY A 154 13.02 -1.42 -14.02
C GLY A 154 14.00 -1.84 -12.92
N VAL A 155 14.14 -3.14 -12.62
CA VAL A 155 15.04 -3.62 -11.57
C VAL A 155 16.48 -3.82 -12.02
N GLU A 156 16.73 -3.83 -13.33
CA GLU A 156 18.04 -4.25 -13.89
C GLU A 156 19.14 -3.22 -13.65
N LEU A 157 18.82 -1.93 -13.78
CA LEU A 157 19.79 -0.85 -13.61
C LEU A 157 20.38 -0.84 -12.19
N GLY A 158 19.54 -1.04 -11.18
CA GLY A 158 19.96 -1.10 -9.78
C GLY A 158 20.93 -2.27 -9.53
N LYS A 159 20.63 -3.45 -10.09
CA LYS A 159 21.52 -4.62 -10.00
C LYS A 159 22.87 -4.37 -10.69
N ALA A 160 22.86 -3.79 -11.89
CA ALA A 160 24.10 -3.47 -12.61
C ALA A 160 24.95 -2.42 -11.87
N LEU A 161 24.33 -1.40 -11.27
CA LEU A 161 25.02 -0.41 -10.44
C LEU A 161 25.61 -1.02 -9.17
N ALA A 162 24.85 -1.85 -8.47
CA ALA A 162 25.33 -2.54 -7.27
C ALA A 162 26.55 -3.43 -7.56
N ASN A 163 26.52 -4.17 -8.68
CA ASN A 163 27.65 -5.00 -9.12
C ASN A 163 28.90 -4.17 -9.45
N ARG A 164 28.74 -2.94 -9.97
CA ARG A 164 29.86 -2.00 -10.21
C ARG A 164 30.42 -1.40 -8.92
N ILE A 165 29.54 -1.04 -7.97
CA ILE A 165 29.93 -0.40 -6.71
C ILE A 165 30.53 -1.40 -5.72
N THR A 166 30.13 -2.67 -5.73
CA THR A 166 30.59 -3.67 -4.75
C THR A 166 32.13 -3.83 -4.70
N PRO A 167 32.84 -3.94 -5.84
CA PRO A 167 34.31 -3.94 -5.83
C PRO A 167 34.92 -2.63 -5.30
N GLU A 168 34.29 -1.49 -5.53
CA GLU A 168 34.77 -0.18 -5.06
C GLU A 168 34.70 -0.05 -3.54
N LEU A 169 33.70 -0.69 -2.92
CA LEU A 169 33.56 -0.74 -1.46
C LEU A 169 34.59 -1.67 -0.81
N THR A 170 34.94 -2.79 -1.46
CA THR A 170 35.75 -3.86 -0.86
C THR A 170 37.22 -3.84 -1.27
N ALA A 171 37.61 -3.09 -2.31
CA ALA A 171 39.00 -2.99 -2.76
C ALA A 171 39.92 -2.50 -1.62
N PRO A 172 41.20 -2.93 -1.54
CA PRO A 172 42.12 -2.43 -0.51
C PRO A 172 42.44 -0.93 -0.65
N ALA A 173 42.63 -0.45 -1.88
CA ALA A 173 42.90 0.95 -2.18
C ALA A 173 41.62 1.74 -2.44
N GLU A 174 41.65 3.05 -2.15
CA GLU A 174 40.55 3.94 -2.50
C GLU A 174 40.40 4.02 -4.03
N PRO A 175 39.20 3.75 -4.59
CA PRO A 175 38.97 3.81 -6.03
C PRO A 175 39.03 5.24 -6.55
N ARG A 176 39.35 5.40 -7.83
CA ARG A 176 39.23 6.70 -8.50
C ARG A 176 37.75 7.11 -8.57
N PRO A 177 37.42 8.39 -8.32
CA PRO A 177 36.03 8.85 -8.39
C PRO A 177 35.53 8.81 -9.83
N THR A 178 34.57 7.94 -10.11
CA THR A 178 33.94 7.79 -11.44
C THR A 178 32.44 8.03 -11.42
N HIS A 179 31.84 8.10 -10.23
CA HIS A 179 30.41 8.43 -10.03
C HIS A 179 30.20 9.93 -9.83
N ASP A 180 28.97 10.34 -9.56
CA ASP A 180 28.67 11.68 -9.07
C ASP A 180 29.28 11.95 -7.68
N SER A 181 29.32 13.22 -7.27
CA SER A 181 29.94 13.63 -6.01
C SER A 181 29.27 13.05 -4.77
N SER A 182 27.96 12.80 -4.79
CA SER A 182 27.23 12.20 -3.67
C SER A 182 27.63 10.74 -3.50
N THR A 183 27.53 9.95 -4.58
CA THR A 183 27.86 8.53 -4.56
C THR A 183 29.32 8.30 -4.16
N ASN A 184 30.27 9.07 -4.72
CA ASN A 184 31.67 8.98 -4.34
C ASN A 184 31.91 9.31 -2.85
N ALA A 185 31.21 10.31 -2.31
CA ALA A 185 31.33 10.68 -0.90
C ALA A 185 30.80 9.57 0.02
N LEU A 186 29.70 8.90 -0.35
CA LEU A 186 29.14 7.78 0.40
C LEU A 186 30.07 6.55 0.38
N ILE A 187 30.62 6.20 -0.78
CA ILE A 187 31.60 5.12 -0.93
C ILE A 187 32.82 5.38 -0.02
N ARG A 188 33.39 6.59 -0.08
CA ARG A 188 34.51 6.98 0.79
C ARG A 188 34.16 6.91 2.27
N ARG A 189 32.97 7.36 2.65
CA ARG A 189 32.50 7.33 4.04
C ARG A 189 32.38 5.88 4.54
N PHE A 190 31.79 4.99 3.76
CA PHE A 190 31.67 3.57 4.09
C PHE A 190 33.05 2.92 4.28
N ARG A 191 33.99 3.16 3.36
CA ARG A 191 35.35 2.61 3.47
C ARG A 191 36.08 3.10 4.72
N ARG A 192 35.83 4.33 5.16
CA ARG A 192 36.42 4.91 6.38
C ARG A 192 35.80 4.37 7.67
N SER A 193 34.63 3.72 7.65
CA SER A 193 34.01 3.16 8.85
C SER A 193 34.62 1.83 9.31
N GLY A 194 35.67 1.33 8.63
CA GLY A 194 36.41 0.14 9.05
C GLY A 194 35.67 -1.17 8.83
N SER A 195 34.76 -1.21 7.84
CA SER A 195 34.10 -2.44 7.36
C SER A 195 34.98 -3.15 6.35
#